data_AF-C2G5P3-F1
#
_entry.id   AF-C2G5P3-F1
#
_cell.length_a   1.000
_cell.length_b   1.000
_cell.length_c   1.000
_cell.angle_alpha   90.00
_cell.angle_beta   90.00
_cell.angle_gamma   90.00
#
_symmetry.space_group_name_H-M   'P 1'
#
loop_
_entity.id
_entity.type
_entity.pdbx_description
1 polymer ?
#
loop_
_entity_poly.entity_id
_entity_poly.type
_entity_poly.pdbx_seq_one_letter_code
_entity_poly.pdbx_strand_id
1 'polypeptide(L)'
;PQSLVDLLKAGYSAMENPQPVNMEQLATPNDGVMMFSQSVTSLDIKEGDDPDNKVTIPVARLLSKAGVLQGSNLSLTDIQGGTVSDMQYTLAQRNRKIVVGQLYDFKDANWAYINPFVSGTSGALTAEYQANFTAVLSTDYKAVDASNTANNALKTVYIPENTAENPAPTQVTYIQVRAKFTPTKLEDGATPNADGTFHVVFGQKGTNNSLHQLYFADKTKADAEAADKKYNDGTKQRAVVLTYNQGYCYFRLYLNEDKVAGATKLGILRNTFFKAQITKIKGLGTPIEGQIPGTPGTPGNPGGGVTPPNPV
;
A
#
# COMPACT_ATOMS: atom_id res chain seq x y z
N PRO A 1 32.75 -0.71 -36.64
CA PRO A 1 32.45 0.64 -37.17
C PRO A 1 31.94 1.57 -36.06
N GLN A 2 32.44 2.81 -35.99
CA GLN A 2 32.04 3.81 -34.98
C GLN A 2 30.51 4.01 -34.93
N SER A 3 29.84 3.95 -36.09
CA SER A 3 28.38 4.07 -36.20
C SER A 3 27.59 3.02 -35.42
N LEU A 4 28.08 1.78 -35.34
CA LEU A 4 27.44 0.73 -34.54
C LEU A 4 27.60 1.00 -33.04
N VAL A 5 28.76 1.51 -32.64
CA VAL A 5 29.03 1.90 -31.25
C VAL A 5 28.13 3.07 -30.84
N ASP A 6 27.97 4.06 -31.71
CA ASP A 6 27.11 5.21 -31.45
C ASP A 6 25.63 4.82 -31.38
N LEU A 7 25.18 3.88 -32.22
CA LEU A 7 23.82 3.34 -32.18
C LEU A 7 23.55 2.52 -30.90
N LEU A 8 24.51 1.70 -30.47
CA LEU A 8 24.42 0.96 -29.20
C LEU A 8 24.41 1.91 -27.99
N LYS A 9 25.24 2.97 -28.00
CA LYS A 9 25.23 4.02 -26.96
C LYS A 9 23.90 4.76 -26.93
N ALA A 10 23.36 5.16 -28.08
CA ALA A 10 22.07 5.83 -28.15
C ALA A 10 20.92 4.93 -27.62
N GLY A 11 20.94 3.64 -27.97
CA GLY A 11 19.99 2.66 -27.44
C GLY A 11 20.10 2.50 -25.92
N TYR A 12 21.32 2.39 -25.39
CA TYR A 12 21.55 2.27 -23.96
C TYR A 12 21.13 3.54 -23.19
N SER A 13 21.48 4.73 -23.69
CA SER A 13 21.03 6.00 -23.10
C SER A 13 19.50 6.16 -23.15
N ALA A 14 18.83 5.65 -24.19
CA ALA A 14 17.37 5.64 -24.24
C ALA A 14 16.74 4.74 -23.15
N MET A 15 17.42 3.66 -22.76
CA MET A 15 16.96 2.76 -21.70
C MET A 15 17.09 3.38 -20.30
N GLU A 16 17.98 4.37 -20.11
CA GLU A 16 18.14 5.13 -18.86
C GLU A 16 17.10 6.24 -18.68
N ASN A 17 16.39 6.62 -19.76
CA ASN A 17 15.36 7.65 -19.70
C ASN A 17 14.05 7.10 -19.11
N PRO A 18 13.46 7.74 -18.09
CA PRO A 18 12.18 7.35 -17.53
C PRO A 18 11.06 7.31 -18.56
N GLN A 19 10.37 6.17 -18.67
CA GLN A 19 9.22 5.96 -19.53
C GLN A 19 7.92 5.91 -18.72
N PRO A 20 6.78 6.42 -19.25
CA PRO A 20 5.48 6.26 -18.62
C PRO A 20 5.13 4.78 -18.41
N VAL A 21 4.60 4.46 -17.24
CA VAL A 21 4.09 3.13 -16.93
C VAL A 21 2.72 2.95 -17.54
N ASN A 22 2.60 1.98 -18.45
CA ASN A 22 1.33 1.44 -18.91
C ASN A 22 1.23 -0.04 -18.52
N MET A 23 0.47 -0.33 -17.46
CA MET A 23 0.38 -1.70 -16.94
C MET A 23 -0.22 -2.68 -17.95
N GLU A 24 -1.12 -2.22 -18.83
CA GLU A 24 -1.70 -3.04 -19.91
C GLU A 24 -0.68 -3.44 -20.97
N GLN A 25 0.45 -2.76 -21.06
CA GLN A 25 1.55 -3.12 -21.97
C GLN A 25 2.65 -3.91 -21.25
N LEU A 26 2.87 -3.61 -19.96
CA LEU A 26 3.96 -4.21 -19.19
C LEU A 26 3.61 -5.61 -18.63
N ALA A 27 2.34 -5.86 -18.34
CA ALA A 27 1.84 -7.16 -17.90
C ALA A 27 0.41 -7.38 -18.40
N THR A 28 0.25 -8.28 -19.36
CA THR A 28 -1.09 -8.74 -19.76
C THR A 28 -1.35 -10.14 -19.24
N PRO A 29 -2.63 -10.48 -18.95
CA PRO A 29 -2.99 -11.85 -18.59
C PRO A 29 -2.62 -12.90 -19.66
N ASN A 30 -2.51 -12.49 -20.94
CA ASN A 30 -2.39 -13.39 -22.08
C ASN A 30 -1.03 -13.32 -22.81
N ASP A 31 -0.31 -12.19 -22.77
CA ASP A 31 0.93 -11.95 -23.53
C ASP A 31 2.18 -11.93 -22.63
N GLY A 32 2.01 -12.19 -21.33
CA GLY A 32 3.10 -12.33 -20.38
C GLY A 32 3.57 -11.01 -19.77
N VAL A 33 4.84 -10.96 -19.38
CA VAL A 33 5.46 -9.82 -18.69
C VAL A 33 6.69 -9.37 -19.44
N MET A 34 6.87 -8.06 -19.59
CA MET A 34 8.04 -7.52 -20.26
C MET A 34 9.34 -7.87 -19.51
N MET A 35 10.34 -8.30 -20.27
CA MET A 35 11.68 -8.66 -19.78
C MET A 35 12.77 -7.97 -20.60
N PHE A 36 13.87 -7.62 -19.97
CA PHE A 36 15.01 -6.95 -20.60
C PHE A 36 16.33 -7.60 -20.19
N SER A 37 17.33 -7.46 -21.06
CA SER A 37 18.68 -7.95 -20.77
C SER A 37 19.25 -7.28 -19.52
N GLN A 38 19.90 -8.07 -18.66
CA GLN A 38 20.63 -7.58 -17.49
C GLN A 38 22.08 -7.19 -17.82
N SER A 39 22.58 -7.56 -19.00
CA SER A 39 23.98 -7.31 -19.37
C SER A 39 24.16 -7.08 -20.86
N VAL A 40 25.19 -6.33 -21.22
CA VAL A 40 25.67 -6.26 -22.61
C VAL A 40 26.78 -7.30 -22.74
N THR A 41 26.55 -8.34 -23.54
CA THR A 41 27.56 -9.36 -23.85
C THR A 41 28.21 -9.02 -25.18
N SER A 42 29.53 -8.85 -25.21
CA SER A 42 30.28 -8.79 -26.47
C SER A 42 30.49 -10.21 -27.00
N LEU A 43 30.35 -10.39 -28.31
CA LEU A 43 30.61 -11.68 -28.95
C LEU A 43 31.77 -11.56 -29.93
N ASP A 44 32.74 -12.45 -29.78
CA ASP A 44 33.72 -12.75 -30.83
C ASP A 44 33.17 -13.94 -31.63
N ILE A 45 32.70 -13.66 -32.85
CA ILE A 45 32.15 -14.69 -33.74
C ILE A 45 33.30 -15.53 -34.28
N LYS A 46 33.23 -16.85 -34.10
CA LYS A 46 34.15 -17.82 -34.67
C LYS A 46 33.60 -18.37 -35.99
N GLU A 47 34.48 -18.73 -36.92
CA GLU A 47 34.07 -19.34 -38.18
C GLU A 47 33.45 -20.74 -37.97
N GLY A 48 32.44 -21.06 -38.78
CA GLY A 48 31.76 -22.36 -38.75
C GLY A 48 30.72 -22.50 -37.64
N ASP A 49 30.25 -23.74 -37.44
CA ASP A 49 29.25 -24.12 -36.44
C ASP A 49 29.90 -24.33 -35.05
N ASP A 50 30.72 -23.36 -34.64
CA ASP A 50 31.47 -23.42 -33.39
C ASP A 50 30.49 -23.27 -32.20
N PRO A 51 30.50 -24.19 -31.21
CA PRO A 51 29.62 -24.13 -30.05
C PRO A 51 29.77 -22.84 -29.22
N ASP A 52 30.89 -22.12 -29.33
CA ASP A 52 31.12 -20.84 -28.67
C ASP A 52 30.37 -19.67 -29.34
N ASN A 53 29.79 -19.87 -30.53
CA ASN A 53 28.86 -18.92 -31.15
C ASN A 53 27.48 -18.90 -30.46
N LYS A 54 27.30 -19.63 -29.35
CA LYS A 54 26.08 -19.60 -28.52
C LYS A 54 26.16 -18.51 -27.47
N VAL A 55 25.28 -17.52 -27.58
CA VAL A 55 25.14 -16.45 -26.58
C VAL A 55 23.99 -16.75 -25.65
N THR A 56 24.26 -16.77 -24.34
CA THR A 56 23.21 -16.75 -23.33
C THR A 56 23.07 -15.33 -22.79
N ILE A 57 21.88 -14.75 -22.95
CA ILE A 57 21.58 -13.39 -22.47
C ILE A 57 20.67 -13.51 -21.24
N PRO A 58 21.14 -13.17 -20.03
CA PRO A 58 20.30 -13.16 -18.85
C PRO A 58 19.27 -12.04 -18.98
N VAL A 59 17.99 -12.37 -18.76
CA VAL A 59 16.89 -11.40 -18.79
C VAL A 59 16.23 -11.27 -17.41
N ALA A 60 15.71 -10.09 -17.09
CA ALA A 60 14.91 -9.82 -15.89
C ALA A 60 13.58 -9.18 -16.28
N ARG A 61 12.53 -9.46 -15.50
CA ARG A 61 11.25 -8.75 -15.59
C ARG A 61 11.41 -7.30 -15.15
N LEU A 62 10.71 -6.37 -15.79
CA LEU A 62 10.62 -4.97 -15.32
C LEU A 62 9.73 -4.81 -14.09
N LEU A 63 8.81 -5.75 -13.90
CA LEU A 63 7.82 -5.67 -12.84
C LEU A 63 8.19 -6.64 -11.72
N SER A 64 7.80 -6.26 -10.51
CA SER A 64 7.61 -7.20 -9.41
C SER A 64 6.15 -7.58 -9.33
N LYS A 65 5.83 -8.56 -8.48
CA LYS A 65 4.45 -8.90 -8.15
C LYS A 65 4.29 -9.14 -6.66
N ALA A 66 3.08 -8.93 -6.14
CA ALA A 66 2.74 -9.23 -4.77
C ALA A 66 1.46 -10.06 -4.64
N GLY A 67 1.46 -11.00 -3.71
CA GLY A 67 0.28 -11.75 -3.27
C GLY A 67 0.10 -11.61 -1.76
N VAL A 68 -1.14 -11.63 -1.29
CA VAL A 68 -1.48 -11.48 0.13
C VAL A 68 -2.26 -12.68 0.61
N LEU A 69 -1.83 -13.24 1.73
CA LEU A 69 -2.40 -14.40 2.38
C LEU A 69 -3.00 -14.05 3.74
N GLN A 70 -4.06 -14.76 4.11
CA GLN A 70 -4.49 -14.88 5.50
C GLN A 70 -3.55 -15.85 6.23
N GLY A 71 -3.20 -15.53 7.48
CA GLY A 71 -2.53 -16.44 8.38
C GLY A 71 -3.41 -17.64 8.72
N SER A 72 -2.84 -18.83 8.86
CA SER A 72 -3.60 -20.05 9.20
C SER A 72 -4.32 -19.94 10.56
N ASN A 73 -3.77 -19.14 11.48
CA ASN A 73 -4.31 -18.89 12.81
C ASN A 73 -4.80 -17.44 12.99
N LEU A 74 -5.09 -16.74 11.88
CA LEU A 74 -5.58 -15.37 11.96
C LEU A 74 -6.98 -15.36 12.58
N SER A 75 -7.10 -14.81 13.80
CA SER A 75 -8.42 -14.52 14.37
C SER A 75 -9.04 -13.34 13.65
N LEU A 76 -10.31 -13.49 13.28
CA LEU A 76 -11.14 -12.44 12.69
C LEU A 76 -12.30 -12.03 13.62
N THR A 77 -12.40 -12.65 14.80
CA THR A 77 -13.36 -12.30 15.84
C THR A 77 -12.68 -11.53 16.96
N ASP A 78 -13.50 -10.83 17.75
CA ASP A 78 -13.07 -10.10 18.95
C ASP A 78 -11.99 -9.05 18.66
N ILE A 79 -12.01 -8.49 17.46
CA ILE A 79 -11.14 -7.40 17.06
C ILE A 79 -11.76 -6.12 17.61
N GLN A 80 -11.29 -5.68 18.78
CA GLN A 80 -11.79 -4.47 19.47
C GLN A 80 -13.32 -4.44 19.66
N GLY A 81 -13.97 -5.58 19.88
CA GLY A 81 -15.43 -5.63 20.07
C GLY A 81 -16.22 -5.68 18.77
N GLY A 82 -15.60 -6.13 17.68
CA GLY A 82 -16.28 -6.50 16.44
C GLY A 82 -15.62 -7.68 15.73
N THR A 83 -16.16 -7.99 14.56
CA THR A 83 -15.66 -9.03 13.65
C THR A 83 -15.16 -8.42 12.36
N VAL A 84 -14.12 -9.01 11.79
CA VAL A 84 -13.57 -8.64 10.48
C VAL A 84 -13.96 -9.69 9.45
N SER A 85 -14.37 -9.27 8.26
CA SER A 85 -14.66 -10.15 7.12
C SER A 85 -14.23 -9.52 5.80
N ASP A 86 -14.41 -10.24 4.69
CA ASP A 86 -14.27 -9.74 3.33
C ASP A 86 -12.95 -8.99 3.06
N MET A 87 -11.85 -9.56 3.55
CA MET A 87 -10.53 -8.99 3.31
C MET A 87 -10.17 -9.04 1.83
N GLN A 88 -9.87 -7.87 1.29
CA GLN A 88 -9.43 -7.67 -0.08
C GLN A 88 -8.23 -6.74 -0.09
N TYR A 89 -7.45 -6.74 -1.17
CA TYR A 89 -6.30 -5.88 -1.29
C TYR A 89 -6.09 -5.35 -2.70
N THR A 90 -5.45 -4.19 -2.77
CA THR A 90 -4.96 -3.55 -3.99
C THR A 90 -3.60 -2.89 -3.70
N LEU A 91 -3.11 -2.10 -4.64
CA LEU A 91 -1.89 -1.31 -4.50
C LEU A 91 -2.20 0.18 -4.46
N ALA A 92 -1.29 0.92 -3.86
CA ALA A 92 -1.28 2.37 -3.91
C ALA A 92 0.16 2.90 -3.93
N GLN A 93 0.30 4.15 -4.35
CA GLN A 93 1.60 4.81 -4.51
C GLN A 93 2.53 4.01 -5.44
N ARG A 94 1.97 3.51 -6.56
CA ARG A 94 2.76 2.89 -7.62
C ARG A 94 3.45 3.97 -8.44
N ASN A 95 4.68 3.73 -8.85
CA ASN A 95 5.34 4.60 -9.81
C ASN A 95 4.58 4.66 -11.14
N ARG A 96 4.49 5.87 -11.69
CA ARG A 96 3.98 6.14 -13.04
C ARG A 96 5.10 6.23 -14.07
N LYS A 97 6.35 6.07 -13.65
CA LYS A 97 7.53 6.09 -14.50
C LYS A 97 8.45 4.91 -14.17
N ILE A 98 9.08 4.35 -15.18
CA ILE A 98 10.04 3.24 -15.04
C ILE A 98 11.23 3.47 -15.95
N VAL A 99 12.43 3.11 -15.47
CA VAL A 99 13.64 3.06 -16.29
C VAL A 99 13.79 1.64 -16.81
N VAL A 100 14.01 1.45 -18.11
CA VAL A 100 14.07 0.11 -18.70
C VAL A 100 15.42 -0.55 -18.44
N GLY A 101 16.50 0.23 -18.47
CA GLY A 101 17.85 -0.20 -18.15
C GLY A 101 18.00 -0.70 -16.71
N GLN A 102 19.11 -1.39 -16.44
CA GLN A 102 19.48 -1.74 -15.08
C GLN A 102 19.71 -0.45 -14.28
N LEU A 103 19.10 -0.35 -13.10
CA LEU A 103 19.33 0.80 -12.24
C LEU A 103 20.77 0.76 -11.70
N TYR A 104 21.57 1.76 -12.04
CA TYR A 104 22.81 2.05 -11.33
C TYR A 104 22.46 2.55 -9.92
N ASP A 105 23.02 1.92 -8.88
CA ASP A 105 22.74 2.20 -7.46
C ASP A 105 21.28 2.07 -7.01
N PHE A 106 20.43 1.31 -7.73
CA PHE A 106 19.02 1.10 -7.37
C PHE A 106 18.16 2.38 -7.30
N LYS A 107 18.51 3.41 -8.07
CA LYS A 107 17.75 4.66 -8.16
C LYS A 107 16.75 4.62 -9.31
N ASP A 108 15.47 4.60 -8.99
CA ASP A 108 14.41 4.69 -10.00
C ASP A 108 14.15 6.14 -10.47
N ALA A 109 13.12 6.31 -11.29
CA ALA A 109 12.71 7.60 -11.83
C ALA A 109 12.20 8.61 -10.78
N ASN A 110 11.79 8.14 -9.60
CA ASN A 110 11.16 8.93 -8.54
C ASN A 110 11.98 8.83 -7.22
N TRP A 111 13.29 8.60 -7.33
CA TRP A 111 14.17 8.33 -6.20
C TRP A 111 14.24 9.49 -5.20
N ALA A 112 14.26 10.72 -5.70
CA ALA A 112 14.30 11.93 -4.91
C ALA A 112 12.92 12.21 -4.28
N TYR A 113 12.91 12.78 -3.07
CA TYR A 113 11.68 13.10 -2.38
C TYR A 113 10.81 14.10 -3.15
N ILE A 114 9.55 13.72 -3.40
CA ILE A 114 8.52 14.59 -3.96
C ILE A 114 7.56 14.98 -2.84
N ASN A 115 7.41 16.29 -2.58
CA ASN A 115 6.47 16.77 -1.58
C ASN A 115 5.02 16.48 -2.03
N PRO A 116 4.27 15.64 -1.30
CA PRO A 116 2.92 15.29 -1.69
C PRO A 116 1.92 16.42 -1.44
N PHE A 117 2.15 17.32 -0.50
CA PHE A 117 1.09 18.22 0.00
C PHE A 117 1.20 19.65 -0.52
N VAL A 118 0.07 20.20 -0.94
CA VAL A 118 -0.07 21.63 -1.24
C VAL A 118 -0.05 22.41 0.07
N SER A 119 0.87 23.37 0.19
CA SER A 119 0.97 24.23 1.37
C SER A 119 -0.33 24.96 1.65
N GLY A 120 -0.79 24.94 2.90
CA GLY A 120 -2.00 25.63 3.35
C GLY A 120 -3.33 24.95 2.98
N THR A 121 -3.33 23.83 2.24
CA THR A 121 -4.56 23.15 1.81
C THR A 121 -4.58 21.71 2.32
N SER A 122 -5.38 21.47 3.37
CA SER A 122 -5.48 20.15 4.00
C SER A 122 -5.91 19.07 2.99
N GLY A 123 -5.09 18.01 2.87
CA GLY A 123 -5.39 16.84 2.04
C GLY A 123 -5.21 17.01 0.54
N ALA A 124 -4.89 18.22 0.04
CA ALA A 124 -4.66 18.44 -1.38
C ALA A 124 -3.26 17.96 -1.80
N LEU A 125 -3.21 17.13 -2.85
CA LEU A 125 -1.97 16.61 -3.40
C LEU A 125 -1.39 17.54 -4.48
N THR A 126 -0.07 17.68 -4.53
CA THR A 126 0.61 18.46 -5.58
C THR A 126 0.44 17.79 -6.95
N ALA A 127 0.44 18.60 -8.03
CA ALA A 127 0.36 18.09 -9.39
C ALA A 127 1.57 17.19 -9.74
N GLU A 128 2.75 17.55 -9.25
CA GLU A 128 3.97 16.75 -9.41
C GLU A 128 3.83 15.36 -8.78
N TYR A 129 3.30 15.28 -7.55
CA TYR A 129 3.07 14.01 -6.89
C TYR A 129 2.09 13.13 -7.68
N GLN A 130 0.97 13.71 -8.13
CA GLN A 130 -0.06 13.00 -8.91
C GLN A 130 0.44 12.54 -10.30
N ALA A 131 1.41 13.27 -10.87
CA ALA A 131 2.05 12.90 -12.13
C ALA A 131 3.04 11.73 -12.00
N ASN A 132 3.60 11.52 -10.80
CA ASN A 132 4.63 10.51 -10.55
C ASN A 132 4.11 9.26 -9.84
N PHE A 133 3.02 9.36 -9.05
CA PHE A 133 2.44 8.24 -8.32
C PHE A 133 0.97 8.01 -8.63
N THR A 134 0.57 6.74 -8.69
CA THR A 134 -0.85 6.35 -8.74
C THR A 134 -1.42 6.31 -7.33
N ALA A 135 -2.59 6.92 -7.12
CA ALA A 135 -3.38 6.77 -5.89
C ALA A 135 -3.86 5.31 -5.69
N VAL A 136 -4.64 5.05 -4.65
CA VAL A 136 -5.29 3.75 -4.48
C VAL A 136 -6.20 3.50 -5.68
N LEU A 137 -6.11 2.30 -6.27
CA LEU A 137 -7.00 1.85 -7.34
C LEU A 137 -8.25 1.22 -6.72
N SER A 138 -9.27 2.04 -6.47
CA SER A 138 -10.48 1.65 -5.75
C SER A 138 -11.30 0.54 -6.42
N THR A 139 -11.06 0.29 -7.72
CA THR A 139 -11.73 -0.75 -8.52
C THR A 139 -10.97 -2.08 -8.61
N ASP A 140 -9.69 -2.12 -8.23
CA ASP A 140 -8.80 -3.25 -8.55
C ASP A 140 -8.57 -4.21 -7.37
N TYR A 141 -9.50 -4.21 -6.41
CA TYR A 141 -9.39 -5.06 -5.22
C TYR A 141 -9.52 -6.55 -5.56
N LYS A 142 -8.56 -7.34 -5.09
CA LYS A 142 -8.54 -8.80 -5.16
C LYS A 142 -8.78 -9.39 -3.77
N ALA A 143 -9.51 -10.49 -3.66
CA ALA A 143 -9.68 -11.19 -2.40
C ALA A 143 -8.32 -11.65 -1.83
N VAL A 144 -8.10 -11.49 -0.52
CA VAL A 144 -6.94 -12.09 0.16
C VAL A 144 -7.09 -13.61 0.11
N ASP A 145 -6.01 -14.30 -0.24
CA ASP A 145 -6.01 -15.76 -0.42
C ASP A 145 -5.84 -16.51 0.92
N ALA A 146 -6.26 -17.77 0.94
CA ALA A 146 -6.12 -18.63 2.11
C ALA A 146 -4.65 -19.02 2.35
N SER A 147 -4.28 -19.27 3.61
CA SER A 147 -2.88 -19.51 4.03
C SER A 147 -2.09 -20.54 3.21
N ASN A 148 -2.76 -21.55 2.67
CA ASN A 148 -2.16 -22.67 1.92
C ASN A 148 -2.23 -22.51 0.39
N THR A 149 -2.69 -21.36 -0.13
CA THR A 149 -2.74 -21.13 -1.58
C THR A 149 -1.34 -21.22 -2.19
N ALA A 150 -1.21 -22.07 -3.22
CA ALA A 150 0.03 -22.28 -3.95
C ALA A 150 0.48 -21.02 -4.70
N ASN A 151 1.79 -20.82 -4.85
CA ASN A 151 2.34 -19.60 -5.42
C ASN A 151 1.87 -19.27 -6.86
N ASN A 152 1.55 -20.29 -7.65
CA ASN A 152 1.03 -20.16 -9.01
C ASN A 152 -0.48 -19.85 -9.07
N ALA A 153 -1.21 -20.11 -7.99
CA ALA A 153 -2.64 -19.86 -7.85
C ALA A 153 -2.95 -18.58 -7.05
N LEU A 154 -1.91 -17.96 -6.45
CA LEU A 154 -2.06 -16.69 -5.75
C LEU A 154 -2.63 -15.63 -6.68
N LYS A 155 -3.69 -14.96 -6.24
CA LYS A 155 -4.09 -13.68 -6.79
C LYS A 155 -2.90 -12.76 -6.59
N THR A 156 -2.51 -12.06 -7.65
CA THR A 156 -1.34 -11.19 -7.62
C THR A 156 -1.65 -9.85 -8.27
N VAL A 157 -0.92 -8.85 -7.81
CA VAL A 157 -0.88 -7.50 -8.37
C VAL A 157 0.52 -7.24 -8.87
N TYR A 158 0.65 -6.67 -10.06
CA TYR A 158 1.94 -6.28 -10.62
C TYR A 158 2.32 -4.87 -10.19
N ILE A 159 3.60 -4.69 -9.89
CA ILE A 159 4.14 -3.46 -9.31
C ILE A 159 5.37 -3.03 -10.11
N PRO A 160 5.37 -1.81 -10.67
CA PRO A 160 6.59 -1.18 -11.15
C PRO A 160 7.59 -1.04 -10.00
N GLU A 161 8.88 -1.01 -10.34
CA GLU A 161 9.93 -0.66 -9.38
C GLU A 161 9.64 0.70 -8.74
N ASN A 162 9.81 0.78 -7.42
CA ASN A 162 9.65 2.00 -6.63
C ASN A 162 10.66 2.03 -5.47
N THR A 163 11.69 2.85 -5.59
CA THR A 163 12.80 3.02 -4.65
C THR A 163 12.87 4.48 -4.22
N ALA A 164 13.36 4.77 -3.02
CA ALA A 164 13.44 6.15 -2.53
C ALA A 164 14.71 6.39 -1.72
N GLU A 165 15.28 7.58 -1.84
CA GLU A 165 16.44 8.01 -1.05
C GLU A 165 16.15 7.94 0.45
N ASN A 166 14.99 8.47 0.85
CA ASN A 166 14.54 8.53 2.23
C ASN A 166 13.12 7.97 2.31
N PRO A 167 12.93 6.65 2.44
CA PRO A 167 11.62 6.00 2.45
C PRO A 167 10.63 6.71 3.38
N ALA A 168 9.55 7.24 2.80
CA ALA A 168 8.48 7.91 3.54
C ALA A 168 7.14 7.24 3.23
N PRO A 169 6.20 7.17 4.19
CA PRO A 169 4.86 6.61 3.96
C PRO A 169 4.13 7.18 2.75
N THR A 170 4.49 8.39 2.34
CA THR A 170 3.94 9.13 1.21
C THR A 170 4.58 8.83 -0.13
N GLN A 171 5.69 8.10 -0.24
CA GLN A 171 6.33 7.82 -1.55
C GLN A 171 6.57 6.34 -1.84
N VAL A 172 6.63 5.51 -0.80
CA VAL A 172 6.84 4.07 -0.99
C VAL A 172 5.54 3.37 -1.38
N THR A 173 5.62 2.39 -2.28
CA THR A 173 4.47 1.56 -2.62
C THR A 173 4.07 0.70 -1.43
N TYR A 174 2.76 0.57 -1.21
CA TYR A 174 2.20 -0.32 -0.20
C TYR A 174 1.01 -1.08 -0.76
N ILE A 175 0.72 -2.21 -0.11
CA ILE A 175 -0.53 -2.95 -0.29
C ILE A 175 -1.59 -2.28 0.57
N GLN A 176 -2.65 -1.81 -0.08
CA GLN A 176 -3.86 -1.34 0.59
C GLN A 176 -4.75 -2.55 0.83
N VAL A 177 -4.88 -2.97 2.09
CA VAL A 177 -5.89 -3.96 2.48
C VAL A 177 -7.15 -3.21 2.89
N ARG A 178 -8.31 -3.67 2.43
CA ARG A 178 -9.61 -3.28 2.98
C ARG A 178 -10.29 -4.51 3.57
N ALA A 179 -11.05 -4.31 4.62
CA ALA A 179 -11.88 -5.35 5.21
C ALA A 179 -13.21 -4.75 5.66
N LYS A 180 -14.24 -5.60 5.79
CA LYS A 180 -15.48 -5.23 6.45
C LYS A 180 -15.32 -5.44 7.95
N PHE A 181 -15.69 -4.43 8.73
CA PHE A 181 -15.77 -4.51 10.18
C PHE A 181 -17.23 -4.40 10.61
N THR A 182 -17.66 -5.30 11.50
CA THR A 182 -19.00 -5.27 12.07
C THR A 182 -18.88 -5.23 13.60
N PRO A 183 -19.31 -4.14 14.25
CA PRO A 183 -19.38 -4.08 15.70
C PRO A 183 -20.29 -5.17 16.27
N THR A 184 -19.86 -5.83 17.35
CA THR A 184 -20.67 -6.86 18.03
C THR A 184 -21.77 -6.23 18.89
N LYS A 185 -21.56 -4.99 19.35
CA LYS A 185 -22.51 -4.23 20.16
C LYS A 185 -22.57 -2.79 19.66
N LEU A 186 -23.78 -2.25 19.58
CA LEU A 186 -24.05 -0.84 19.33
C LEU A 186 -24.64 -0.20 20.59
N GLU A 187 -24.08 0.92 21.04
CA GLU A 187 -24.47 1.57 22.29
C GLU A 187 -25.80 2.32 22.18
N ASP A 188 -26.22 2.66 20.97
CA ASP A 188 -27.53 3.26 20.72
C ASP A 188 -28.70 2.26 20.69
N GLY A 189 -28.42 0.97 20.92
CA GLY A 189 -29.39 -0.12 20.88
C GLY A 189 -30.02 -0.34 19.49
N ALA A 190 -29.47 0.31 18.46
CA ALA A 190 -29.99 0.22 17.10
C ALA A 190 -29.58 -1.11 16.45
N THR A 191 -30.28 -1.49 15.40
CA THR A 191 -29.81 -2.52 14.48
C THR A 191 -28.69 -1.95 13.61
N PRO A 192 -27.67 -2.76 13.23
CA PRO A 192 -26.66 -2.34 12.26
C PRO A 192 -27.29 -1.80 10.97
N ASN A 193 -26.71 -0.73 10.43
CA ASN A 193 -27.16 -0.16 9.17
C ASN A 193 -27.00 -1.18 8.04
N ALA A 194 -27.95 -1.21 7.10
CA ALA A 194 -27.96 -2.19 6.01
C ALA A 194 -26.74 -2.12 5.09
N ASP A 195 -26.17 -0.91 4.92
CA ASP A 195 -24.93 -0.71 4.15
C ASP A 195 -23.67 -1.07 4.95
N GLY A 196 -23.80 -1.32 6.26
CA GLY A 196 -22.73 -1.60 7.20
C GLY A 196 -22.10 -0.35 7.82
N THR A 197 -22.57 0.86 7.52
CA THR A 197 -22.01 2.10 8.07
C THR A 197 -22.14 2.13 9.59
N PHE A 198 -21.07 2.53 10.29
CA PHE A 198 -21.08 2.75 11.74
C PHE A 198 -20.18 3.92 12.13
N HIS A 199 -20.36 4.40 13.36
CA HIS A 199 -19.61 5.48 13.95
C HIS A 199 -18.92 5.01 15.22
N VAL A 200 -17.70 5.48 15.44
CA VAL A 200 -16.88 5.10 16.59
C VAL A 200 -16.53 6.33 17.39
N VAL A 201 -16.90 6.34 18.67
CA VAL A 201 -16.39 7.31 19.63
C VAL A 201 -15.08 6.77 20.20
N PHE A 202 -13.98 7.47 19.96
CA PHE A 202 -12.68 7.21 20.57
C PHE A 202 -12.46 8.15 21.76
N GLY A 203 -12.30 7.57 22.96
CA GLY A 203 -12.01 8.32 24.19
C GLY A 203 -10.52 8.43 24.52
N GLN A 204 -10.16 9.44 25.32
CA GLN A 204 -8.79 9.68 25.77
C GLN A 204 -8.26 8.62 26.76
N LYS A 205 -6.97 8.32 26.67
CA LYS A 205 -6.22 7.47 27.61
C LYS A 205 -6.30 7.99 29.04
N GLY A 206 -6.56 7.09 30.00
CA GLY A 206 -6.42 7.37 31.44
C GLY A 206 -7.60 8.07 32.10
N THR A 207 -8.70 8.34 31.39
CA THR A 207 -9.93 8.90 31.97
C THR A 207 -10.95 7.83 32.33
N ASN A 208 -11.15 6.80 31.49
CA ASN A 208 -12.03 5.66 31.81
C ASN A 208 -11.75 4.42 30.93
N ASN A 209 -11.23 3.35 31.57
CA ASN A 209 -11.36 1.91 31.26
C ASN A 209 -12.37 1.48 30.18
N SER A 210 -13.60 1.93 30.38
CA SER A 210 -14.81 1.37 29.79
C SER A 210 -15.28 2.10 28.54
N LEU A 211 -14.57 3.16 28.13
CA LEU A 211 -14.97 4.11 27.07
C LEU A 211 -14.00 4.18 25.90
N HIS A 212 -13.22 3.13 25.74
CA HIS A 212 -12.08 3.14 24.83
C HIS A 212 -12.47 3.08 23.35
N GLN A 213 -13.65 2.52 23.06
CA GLN A 213 -14.21 2.46 21.72
C GLN A 213 -15.70 2.13 21.84
N LEU A 214 -16.56 3.09 21.55
CA LEU A 214 -18.01 2.87 21.55
C LEU A 214 -18.54 2.95 20.13
N TYR A 215 -19.39 2.01 19.75
CA TYR A 215 -19.93 1.89 18.40
C TYR A 215 -21.40 2.33 18.35
N PHE A 216 -21.76 3.03 17.28
CA PHE A 216 -23.09 3.58 17.05
C PHE A 216 -23.50 3.36 15.60
N ALA A 217 -24.79 3.11 15.36
CA ALA A 217 -25.33 3.14 14.00
C ALA A 217 -25.71 4.57 13.59
N ASP A 218 -26.15 5.41 14.55
CA ASP A 218 -26.57 6.79 14.30
C ASP A 218 -25.46 7.79 14.68
N LYS A 219 -25.01 8.57 13.70
CA LYS A 219 -23.99 9.61 13.90
C LYS A 219 -24.41 10.64 14.94
N THR A 220 -25.68 11.02 14.98
CA THR A 220 -26.19 12.03 15.91
C THR A 220 -26.03 11.58 17.35
N LYS A 221 -26.26 10.29 17.62
CA LYS A 221 -26.07 9.70 18.94
C LYS A 221 -24.58 9.57 19.30
N ALA A 222 -23.74 9.21 18.34
CA ALA A 222 -22.29 9.19 18.53
C ALA A 222 -21.74 10.59 18.87
N ASP A 223 -22.19 11.62 18.13
CA ASP A 223 -21.80 13.01 18.36
C ASP A 223 -22.28 13.50 19.74
N ALA A 224 -23.50 13.13 20.14
CA ALA A 224 -24.03 13.46 21.46
C ALA A 224 -23.23 12.79 22.59
N GLU A 225 -22.87 11.51 22.46
CA GLU A 225 -22.00 10.82 23.42
C GLU A 225 -20.62 11.47 23.48
N ALA A 226 -20.01 11.78 22.32
CA ALA A 226 -18.71 12.44 22.28
C ALA A 226 -18.74 13.84 22.88
N ALA A 227 -19.86 14.57 22.78
CA ALA A 227 -20.05 15.92 23.33
C ALA A 227 -20.41 15.95 24.82
N ASP A 228 -20.66 14.80 25.46
CA ASP A 228 -21.02 14.77 26.88
C ASP A 228 -19.94 15.46 27.73
N LYS A 229 -20.39 16.27 28.71
CA LYS A 229 -19.53 17.05 29.61
C LYS A 229 -18.55 16.19 30.41
N LYS A 230 -18.84 14.89 30.59
CA LYS A 230 -17.91 13.93 31.19
C LYS A 230 -16.63 13.76 30.36
N TYR A 231 -16.68 14.05 29.06
CA TYR A 231 -15.52 14.03 28.14
C TYR A 231 -15.09 15.42 27.73
N ASN A 232 -16.04 16.29 27.40
CA ASN A 232 -15.78 17.61 26.83
C ASN A 232 -16.40 18.68 27.72
N ASP A 233 -15.63 19.20 28.67
CA ASP A 233 -16.06 20.21 29.64
C ASP A 233 -15.99 21.66 29.10
N GLY A 234 -15.75 21.82 27.79
CA GLY A 234 -15.55 23.10 27.12
C GLY A 234 -14.12 23.63 27.17
N THR A 235 -13.23 23.01 27.96
CA THR A 235 -11.81 23.38 28.04
C THR A 235 -10.87 22.31 27.49
N LYS A 236 -11.31 21.05 27.48
CA LYS A 236 -10.54 19.91 26.96
C LYS A 236 -11.43 19.03 26.09
N GLN A 237 -10.98 18.73 24.88
CA GLN A 237 -11.60 17.71 24.03
C GLN A 237 -10.97 16.35 24.34
N ARG A 238 -11.78 15.38 24.77
CA ARG A 238 -11.33 14.04 25.18
C ARG A 238 -12.02 12.91 24.42
N ALA A 239 -12.91 13.23 23.49
CA ALA A 239 -13.57 12.28 22.61
C ALA A 239 -13.70 12.83 21.18
N VAL A 240 -13.55 11.94 20.20
CA VAL A 240 -13.74 12.22 18.77
C VAL A 240 -14.52 11.08 18.12
N VAL A 241 -15.38 11.44 17.16
CA VAL A 241 -16.14 10.48 16.34
C VAL A 241 -15.42 10.25 15.01
N LEU A 242 -15.20 8.98 14.65
CA LEU A 242 -14.80 8.57 13.31
C LEU A 242 -15.94 7.77 12.66
N THR A 243 -16.19 7.99 11.37
CA THR A 243 -17.23 7.28 10.59
C THR A 243 -16.59 6.26 9.66
N TYR A 244 -17.09 5.03 9.70
CA TYR A 244 -16.68 3.93 8.81
C TYR A 244 -17.79 3.68 7.80
N ASN A 245 -17.67 4.27 6.62
CA ASN A 245 -18.66 4.14 5.56
C ASN A 245 -18.70 2.70 5.05
N GLN A 246 -19.92 2.16 4.98
CA GLN A 246 -20.19 0.78 4.62
C GLN A 246 -19.45 -0.25 5.48
N GLY A 247 -18.94 0.14 6.64
CA GLY A 247 -18.14 -0.71 7.52
C GLY A 247 -16.75 -1.05 6.98
N TYR A 248 -16.25 -0.35 5.96
CA TYR A 248 -14.89 -0.58 5.48
C TYR A 248 -13.84 0.01 6.40
N CYS A 249 -12.83 -0.78 6.75
CA CYS A 249 -11.61 -0.34 7.39
C CYS A 249 -10.39 -0.68 6.54
N TYR A 250 -9.37 0.18 6.60
CA TYR A 250 -8.25 0.18 5.67
C TYR A 250 -6.91 0.02 6.40
N PHE A 251 -6.03 -0.82 5.86
CA PHE A 251 -4.69 -1.07 6.40
C PHE A 251 -3.64 -0.91 5.32
N ARG A 252 -2.46 -0.41 5.71
CA ARG A 252 -1.29 -0.36 4.84
C ARG A 252 -0.33 -1.48 5.22
N LEU A 253 0.03 -2.33 4.27
CA LEU A 253 1.11 -3.30 4.42
C LEU A 253 2.28 -2.90 3.52
N TYR A 254 3.45 -2.68 4.11
CA TYR A 254 4.68 -2.42 3.37
C TYR A 254 5.39 -3.75 3.08
N LEU A 255 5.94 -3.91 1.87
CA LEU A 255 6.34 -5.22 1.35
C LEU A 255 7.79 -5.62 1.62
N ASN A 256 8.67 -4.67 1.95
CA ASN A 256 10.11 -4.93 2.04
C ASN A 256 10.74 -4.22 3.25
N GLU A 257 10.66 -4.80 4.45
CA GLU A 257 11.19 -4.14 5.66
C GLU A 257 12.71 -4.29 5.85
N ASP A 258 13.33 -5.19 5.09
CA ASP A 258 14.77 -5.48 5.15
C ASP A 258 15.54 -4.78 4.01
N LYS A 259 16.77 -4.35 4.31
CA LYS A 259 17.69 -3.84 3.28
C LYS A 259 18.18 -5.02 2.44
N VAL A 260 17.53 -5.30 1.32
CA VAL A 260 18.08 -6.23 0.32
C VAL A 260 19.03 -5.45 -0.59
N ALA A 261 20.28 -5.92 -0.69
CA ALA A 261 21.31 -5.52 -1.66
C ALA A 261 21.23 -4.06 -2.14
N GLY A 262 21.73 -3.10 -1.35
CA GLY A 262 21.89 -1.70 -1.77
C GLY A 262 20.61 -0.85 -1.82
N ALA A 263 19.42 -1.46 -1.85
CA ALA A 263 18.17 -0.71 -1.77
C ALA A 263 17.86 -0.24 -0.33
N THR A 264 17.20 0.91 -0.23
CA THR A 264 16.66 1.41 1.03
C THR A 264 15.47 0.54 1.48
N LYS A 265 15.17 0.56 2.79
CA LYS A 265 13.99 -0.13 3.33
C LYS A 265 12.73 0.30 2.57
N LEU A 266 11.80 -0.62 2.41
CA LEU A 266 10.51 -0.46 1.73
C LEU A 266 10.60 -0.28 0.20
N GLY A 267 11.80 -0.31 -0.38
CA GLY A 267 11.97 -0.29 -1.83
C GLY A 267 11.38 -1.54 -2.51
N ILE A 268 10.66 -1.33 -3.60
CA ILE A 268 10.15 -2.37 -4.48
C ILE A 268 11.13 -2.52 -5.64
N LEU A 269 11.81 -3.66 -5.73
CA LEU A 269 12.74 -3.97 -6.82
C LEU A 269 12.06 -4.83 -7.89
N ARG A 270 12.40 -4.58 -9.15
CA ARG A 270 11.92 -5.39 -10.29
C ARG A 270 12.30 -6.87 -10.16
N ASN A 271 11.60 -7.74 -10.89
CA ASN A 271 11.80 -9.19 -10.90
C ASN A 271 11.74 -9.87 -9.51
N THR A 272 11.07 -9.24 -8.55
CA THR A 272 10.87 -9.76 -7.18
C THR A 272 9.44 -10.26 -7.00
N PHE A 273 9.27 -11.34 -6.23
CA PHE A 273 7.95 -11.78 -5.79
C PHE A 273 7.78 -11.56 -4.29
N PHE A 274 6.90 -10.63 -3.93
CA PHE A 274 6.53 -10.37 -2.54
C PHE A 274 5.34 -11.24 -2.14
N LYS A 275 5.49 -11.99 -1.05
CA LYS A 275 4.42 -12.80 -0.47
C LYS A 275 4.17 -12.32 0.95
N ALA A 276 3.12 -11.52 1.13
CA ALA A 276 2.73 -11.01 2.44
C ALA A 276 1.72 -11.95 3.10
N GLN A 277 1.85 -12.16 4.42
CA GLN A 277 0.90 -12.95 5.20
C GLN A 277 0.39 -12.12 6.38
N ILE A 278 -0.92 -11.94 6.47
CA ILE A 278 -1.59 -11.26 7.58
C ILE A 278 -1.76 -12.27 8.72
N THR A 279 -0.87 -12.23 9.71
CA THR A 279 -0.88 -13.17 10.83
C THR A 279 -1.70 -12.67 12.01
N LYS A 280 -1.91 -11.36 12.12
CA LYS A 280 -2.70 -10.74 13.18
C LYS A 280 -3.28 -9.41 12.71
N ILE A 281 -4.55 -9.16 13.04
CA ILE A 281 -5.14 -7.82 13.06
C ILE A 281 -5.20 -7.42 14.51
N LYS A 282 -4.48 -6.36 14.89
CA LYS A 282 -4.46 -5.95 16.28
C LYS A 282 -5.71 -5.12 16.61
N GLY A 283 -6.21 -4.32 15.67
CA GLY A 283 -7.31 -3.38 15.89
C GLY A 283 -7.90 -2.83 14.60
N LEU A 284 -8.77 -1.83 14.74
CA LEU A 284 -9.51 -1.22 13.65
C LEU A 284 -8.57 -0.44 12.72
N GLY A 285 -8.74 -0.64 11.41
CA GLY A 285 -8.00 0.10 10.37
C GLY A 285 -8.47 1.55 10.24
N THR A 286 -7.90 2.31 9.31
CA THR A 286 -8.33 3.69 9.06
C THR A 286 -9.74 3.72 8.44
N PRO A 287 -10.54 4.78 8.68
CA PRO A 287 -11.88 4.93 8.07
C PRO A 287 -11.84 5.37 6.62
N ILE A 288 -10.73 5.96 6.17
CA ILE A 288 -10.57 6.52 4.82
C ILE A 288 -9.55 5.68 4.06
N GLU A 289 -9.89 5.35 2.82
CA GLU A 289 -9.02 4.64 1.89
C GLU A 289 -7.76 5.47 1.60
N GLY A 290 -6.59 4.81 1.64
CA GLY A 290 -5.32 5.48 1.40
C GLY A 290 -4.91 6.49 2.47
N GLN A 291 -5.56 6.54 3.63
CA GLN A 291 -5.10 7.36 4.75
C GLN A 291 -3.80 6.78 5.34
N ILE A 292 -2.92 7.65 5.84
CA ILE A 292 -1.67 7.23 6.51
C ILE A 292 -2.01 6.91 7.97
N PRO A 293 -1.77 5.68 8.47
CA PRO A 293 -2.01 5.38 9.88
C PRO A 293 -1.25 6.33 10.82
N GLY A 294 -1.91 6.80 11.88
CA GLY A 294 -1.31 7.71 12.87
C GLY A 294 -1.44 9.21 12.53
N THR A 295 -1.94 9.57 11.35
CA THR A 295 -2.35 10.96 11.07
C THR A 295 -3.70 11.28 11.72
N PRO A 296 -4.07 12.56 11.90
CA PRO A 296 -5.38 12.94 12.43
C PRO A 296 -6.53 12.25 11.69
N GLY A 297 -7.58 11.87 12.43
CA GLY A 297 -8.73 11.14 11.91
C GLY A 297 -8.50 9.62 11.74
N THR A 298 -7.48 9.05 12.38
CA THR A 298 -7.22 7.59 12.39
C THR A 298 -7.39 7.00 13.79
N PRO A 299 -7.59 5.69 13.96
CA PRO A 299 -7.67 5.09 15.30
C PRO A 299 -6.48 5.38 16.20
N GLY A 300 -5.26 5.42 15.66
CA GLY A 300 -4.05 5.77 16.43
C GLY A 300 -3.91 7.26 16.75
N ASN A 301 -4.60 8.12 16.01
CA ASN A 301 -4.65 9.56 16.22
C ASN A 301 -6.02 10.11 15.75
N PRO A 302 -7.08 9.97 16.58
CA PRO A 302 -8.43 10.33 16.15
C PRO A 302 -8.60 11.82 15.86
N GLY A 303 -7.75 12.67 16.43
CA GLY A 303 -7.80 14.12 16.34
C GLY A 303 -8.19 14.78 17.66
N GLY A 304 -8.32 16.11 17.67
CA GLY A 304 -8.80 16.85 18.86
C GLY A 304 -7.91 16.77 20.10
N GLY A 305 -6.62 16.41 19.95
CA GLY A 305 -5.72 16.16 21.09
C GLY A 305 -5.98 14.84 21.84
N VAL A 306 -6.84 13.97 21.30
CA VAL A 306 -7.17 12.67 21.90
C VAL A 306 -6.07 11.65 21.58
N THR A 307 -5.45 11.09 22.63
CA THR A 307 -4.57 9.92 22.51
C THR A 307 -5.31 8.69 23.03
N PRO A 308 -5.60 7.68 22.19
CA PRO A 308 -6.29 6.48 22.65
C PRO A 308 -5.43 5.66 23.64
N PRO A 309 -6.05 4.97 24.62
CA PRO A 309 -5.35 4.24 25.66
C PRO A 309 -4.44 3.12 25.18
N ASN A 310 -4.85 2.44 24.11
CA ASN A 310 -4.07 1.42 23.43
C ASN A 310 -3.84 1.88 21.99
N PRO A 311 -2.62 2.25 21.59
CA PRO A 311 -2.26 2.12 20.19
C PRO A 311 -2.32 0.63 19.86
N VAL A 312 -2.88 0.33 18.70
CA VAL A 312 -3.03 -1.03 18.26
C VAL A 312 -2.32 -1.21 16.93
#